data_AF-J9G5T8-F1
#
_entry.id   AF-J9G5T8-F1
#
_cell.length_a   1.000
_cell.length_b   1.000
_cell.length_c   1.000
_cell.angle_alpha   90.00
_cell.angle_beta   90.00
_cell.angle_gamma   90.00
#
_symmetry.space_group_name_H-M   'P 1'
#
loop_
_entity.id
_entity.type
_entity.pdbx_description
1 polymer ?
#
loop_
_entity_poly.entity_id
_entity_poly.type
_entity_poly.pdbx_seq_one_letter_code
_entity_poly.pdbx_strand_id
1 'polypeptide(L)'
;MMNAEIVMGISLMLLFIAFHMHLGFGTILIAHITFNIPYVILSVMPKLRQTSRRTYEAALDLGASPLQAFFKVVFPDIVPGVLSGFMLAFTMSLDDFVITHFTKGPGIDTLSTKIYTEVRKGIKPEIYALSTLMFVTVLALLLLI
;
A
#
# COMPACT_ATOMS: atom_id res chain seq x y z
N MET A 1 10.69 -2.93 -24.03
CA MET A 1 9.60 -3.64 -23.32
C MET A 1 9.02 -2.69 -22.29
N MET A 2 7.76 -2.26 -22.45
CA MET A 2 7.10 -1.44 -21.41
C MET A 2 6.73 -2.35 -20.25
N ASN A 3 7.33 -2.10 -19.07
CA ASN A 3 6.89 -2.71 -17.82
C ASN A 3 5.60 -1.97 -17.37
N ALA A 4 4.59 -2.69 -16.89
CA ALA A 4 3.31 -2.14 -16.46
C ALA A 4 3.46 -1.06 -15.38
N GLU A 5 4.44 -1.19 -14.49
CA GLU A 5 4.73 -0.22 -13.43
C GLU A 5 5.21 1.12 -14.00
N ILE A 6 5.98 1.10 -15.08
CA ILE A 6 6.46 2.32 -15.75
C ILE A 6 5.28 3.05 -16.39
N VAL A 7 4.38 2.30 -17.05
CA VAL A 7 3.17 2.88 -17.63
C VAL A 7 2.33 3.53 -16.54
N MET A 8 2.10 2.85 -15.43
CA MET A 8 1.33 3.40 -14.31
C MET A 8 1.98 4.65 -13.70
N GLY A 9 3.30 4.61 -13.42
CA GLY A 9 4.03 5.74 -12.86
C GLY A 9 3.96 6.99 -13.75
N ILE A 10 4.19 6.82 -15.06
CA ILE A 10 4.09 7.91 -16.03
C ILE A 10 2.64 8.40 -16.15
N SER A 11 1.65 7.50 -16.23
CA SER A 11 0.23 7.89 -16.31
C SER A 11 -0.21 8.71 -15.09
N LEU A 12 0.17 8.31 -13.88
CA LEU A 12 -0.15 9.06 -12.65
C LEU A 12 0.60 10.40 -12.58
N MET A 13 1.86 10.45 -13.00
CA MET A 13 2.60 11.71 -13.11
C MET A 13 1.90 12.69 -14.05
N LEU A 14 1.53 12.24 -15.25
CA LEU A 14 0.81 13.07 -16.23
C LEU A 14 -0.56 13.51 -15.69
N LEU A 15 -1.26 12.65 -14.98
CA LEU A 15 -2.52 12.98 -14.31
C LEU A 15 -2.33 14.12 -13.30
N PHE A 16 -1.35 14.00 -12.40
CA PHE A 16 -1.08 15.03 -11.38
C PHE A 16 -0.70 16.37 -12.01
N ILE A 17 0.12 16.34 -13.07
CA ILE A 17 0.48 17.55 -13.83
C ILE A 17 -0.76 18.17 -14.48
N ALA A 18 -1.64 17.36 -15.08
CA ALA A 18 -2.88 17.83 -15.70
C ALA A 18 -3.84 18.50 -14.71
N PHE A 19 -3.85 18.05 -13.45
CA PHE A 19 -4.60 18.67 -12.35
C PHE A 19 -3.85 19.82 -11.65
N HIS A 20 -2.71 20.27 -12.19
CA HIS A 20 -1.86 21.31 -11.60
C HIS A 20 -1.40 20.99 -10.16
N MET A 21 -1.26 19.70 -9.83
CA MET A 21 -0.73 19.26 -8.55
C MET A 21 0.79 19.36 -8.55
N HIS A 22 1.35 19.87 -7.45
CA HIS A 22 2.80 19.86 -7.25
C HIS A 22 3.24 18.46 -6.84
N LEU A 23 4.18 17.88 -7.60
CA LEU A 23 4.77 16.60 -7.24
C LEU A 23 5.47 16.74 -5.89
N GLY A 24 5.19 15.80 -4.99
CA GLY A 24 5.67 15.82 -3.62
C GLY A 24 5.20 14.60 -2.83
N PHE A 25 5.19 14.69 -1.50
CA PHE A 25 4.74 13.58 -0.65
C PHE A 25 3.26 13.22 -0.91
N GLY A 26 2.40 14.22 -1.15
CA GLY A 26 0.98 13.99 -1.41
C GLY A 26 0.71 13.19 -2.69
N THR A 27 1.43 13.46 -3.77
CA THR A 27 1.29 12.72 -5.04
C THR A 27 1.85 11.31 -4.92
N ILE A 28 2.94 11.12 -4.18
CA ILE A 28 3.45 9.77 -3.82
C ILE A 28 2.38 9.01 -3.05
N LEU A 29 1.81 9.61 -2.00
CA LEU A 29 0.81 8.97 -1.16
C LEU A 29 -0.43 8.55 -1.98
N ILE A 30 -0.97 9.43 -2.81
CA ILE A 30 -2.13 9.13 -3.66
C ILE A 30 -1.81 8.03 -4.67
N ALA A 31 -0.61 8.06 -5.28
CA ALA A 31 -0.18 7.05 -6.23
C ALA A 31 -0.09 5.66 -5.57
N HIS A 32 0.52 5.59 -4.39
CA HIS A 32 0.62 4.35 -3.62
C HIS A 32 -0.73 3.84 -3.14
N ILE A 33 -1.62 4.72 -2.68
CA ILE A 33 -3.01 4.33 -2.36
C ILE A 33 -3.66 3.69 -3.59
N THR A 34 -3.58 4.36 -4.74
CA THR A 34 -4.23 3.93 -5.98
C THR A 34 -3.72 2.57 -6.46
N PHE A 35 -2.40 2.38 -6.48
CA PHE A 35 -1.76 1.13 -6.89
C PHE A 35 -2.04 -0.03 -5.92
N ASN A 36 -2.14 0.25 -4.61
CA ASN A 36 -2.33 -0.79 -3.60
C ASN A 36 -3.78 -1.27 -3.44
N ILE A 37 -4.78 -0.50 -3.90
CA ILE A 37 -6.20 -0.88 -3.87
C ILE A 37 -6.46 -2.33 -4.32
N PRO A 38 -6.02 -2.77 -5.52
CA PRO A 38 -6.29 -4.15 -5.97
C PRO A 38 -5.70 -5.21 -5.04
N TYR A 39 -4.51 -4.99 -4.49
CA TYR A 39 -3.87 -5.94 -3.56
C TYR A 39 -4.63 -6.06 -2.24
N VAL A 40 -5.11 -4.94 -1.71
CA VAL A 40 -5.97 -4.93 -0.50
C VAL A 40 -7.30 -5.62 -0.79
N ILE A 41 -7.93 -5.36 -1.94
CA ILE A 41 -9.19 -6.02 -2.33
C ILE A 41 -9.01 -7.54 -2.39
N LEU A 42 -7.93 -8.03 -3.01
CA LEU A 42 -7.64 -9.47 -3.11
C LEU A 42 -7.46 -10.13 -1.74
N SER A 43 -7.04 -9.37 -0.73
CA SER A 43 -6.86 -9.87 0.64
C SER A 43 -8.16 -9.82 1.47
N VAL A 44 -8.94 -8.75 1.33
CA VAL A 44 -10.15 -8.50 2.15
C VAL A 44 -11.38 -9.22 1.58
N MET A 45 -11.55 -9.25 0.26
CA MET A 45 -12.75 -9.77 -0.39
C MET A 45 -13.05 -11.25 -0.06
N PRO A 46 -12.07 -12.16 0.02
CA PRO A 46 -12.32 -13.54 0.44
C PRO A 46 -12.89 -13.63 1.86
N LYS A 47 -12.39 -12.82 2.81
CA LYS A 47 -12.89 -12.80 4.19
C LYS A 47 -14.30 -12.22 4.29
N LEU A 48 -14.58 -11.17 3.53
CA LEU A 48 -15.94 -10.64 3.44
C LEU A 48 -16.93 -11.68 2.89
N ARG A 49 -16.53 -12.48 1.89
CA ARG A 49 -17.37 -13.56 1.33
C ARG A 49 -17.56 -14.75 2.27
N GLN A 50 -16.60 -15.02 3.15
CA GLN A 50 -16.68 -16.08 4.17
C GLN A 50 -17.54 -15.68 5.37
N THR A 51 -17.75 -14.37 5.58
CA THR A 51 -18.55 -13.85 6.71
C THR A 51 -20.02 -14.25 6.55
N SER A 52 -20.62 -14.77 7.62
CA SER A 52 -22.01 -15.22 7.60
C SER A 52 -22.97 -14.03 7.61
N ARG A 53 -23.75 -13.87 6.53
CA ARG A 53 -24.79 -12.83 6.44
C ARG A 53 -25.80 -12.85 7.60
N ARG A 54 -26.04 -14.03 8.18
CA ARG A 54 -26.96 -14.21 9.31
C ARG A 54 -26.53 -13.46 10.56
N THR A 55 -25.22 -13.30 10.79
CA THR A 55 -24.71 -12.57 11.97
C THR A 55 -24.99 -11.07 11.86
N TYR A 56 -24.86 -10.52 10.65
CA TYR A 56 -25.22 -9.13 10.36
C TYR A 56 -26.73 -8.90 10.49
N GLU A 57 -27.56 -9.80 9.93
CA GLU A 57 -29.02 -9.72 10.04
C GLU A 57 -29.49 -9.79 11.50
N ALA A 58 -28.94 -10.71 12.30
CA ALA A 58 -29.25 -10.81 13.73
C ALA A 58 -28.90 -9.53 14.52
N ALA A 59 -27.82 -8.83 14.14
CA ALA A 59 -27.48 -7.55 14.77
C ALA A 59 -28.52 -6.47 14.48
N LEU A 60 -29.06 -6.43 13.26
CA LEU A 60 -30.15 -5.52 12.89
C LEU A 60 -31.44 -5.86 13.64
N ASP A 61 -31.76 -7.14 13.79
CA ASP A 61 -32.95 -7.61 14.52
C ASP A 61 -32.90 -7.23 16.01
N LEU A 62 -31.69 -7.20 16.60
CA LEU A 62 -31.46 -6.71 17.97
C LEU A 62 -31.48 -5.18 18.09
N GLY A 63 -31.78 -4.46 17.01
CA GLY A 63 -31.93 -3.01 16.98
C GLY A 63 -30.65 -2.22 16.68
N ALA A 64 -29.57 -2.88 16.23
CA ALA A 64 -28.38 -2.15 15.79
C ALA A 64 -28.65 -1.42 14.47
N SER A 65 -28.15 -0.19 14.32
CA SER A 65 -28.16 0.48 13.02
C SER A 65 -27.17 -0.20 12.04
N PRO A 66 -27.34 -0.05 10.71
CA PRO A 66 -26.42 -0.66 9.74
C PRO A 66 -24.93 -0.31 9.98
N LEU A 67 -24.66 0.93 10.38
CA LEU A 67 -23.31 1.38 10.72
C LEU A 67 -22.78 0.68 11.98
N GLN A 68 -23.62 0.52 13.01
CA GLN A 68 -23.24 -0.21 14.22
C GLN A 68 -23.02 -1.70 13.94
N ALA A 69 -23.90 -2.33 13.17
CA ALA A 69 -23.77 -3.73 12.76
C ALA A 69 -22.49 -3.96 11.94
N PHE A 70 -22.12 -3.03 11.06
CA PHE A 70 -20.84 -3.08 10.36
C PHE A 70 -19.67 -3.05 11.34
N PHE A 71 -19.56 -2.03 12.19
CA PHE A 71 -18.38 -1.89 13.07
C PHE A 71 -18.30 -2.91 14.20
N LYS A 72 -19.44 -3.45 14.67
CA LYS A 72 -19.47 -4.41 15.77
C LYS A 72 -19.45 -5.87 15.35
N VAL A 73 -19.86 -6.18 14.13
CA VAL A 73 -19.99 -7.57 13.65
C VAL A 73 -19.13 -7.79 12.41
N VAL A 74 -19.42 -7.09 11.31
CA VAL A 74 -18.76 -7.33 10.02
C VAL A 74 -17.28 -6.97 10.07
N PHE A 75 -16.94 -5.81 10.62
CA PHE A 75 -15.56 -5.31 10.64
C PHE A 75 -14.65 -6.22 11.47
N PRO A 76 -14.95 -6.57 12.74
CA PRO A 76 -14.15 -7.52 13.51
C PRO A 76 -13.96 -8.87 12.81
N ASP A 77 -14.98 -9.38 12.13
CA ASP A 77 -14.90 -10.65 11.39
C ASP A 77 -13.92 -10.59 10.20
N ILE A 78 -13.84 -9.45 9.51
CA ILE A 78 -12.91 -9.26 8.37
C ILE A 78 -11.55 -8.68 8.77
N VAL A 79 -11.35 -8.26 10.02
CA VAL A 79 -10.07 -7.68 10.51
C VAL A 79 -8.86 -8.52 10.12
N PRO A 80 -8.85 -9.87 10.23
CA PRO A 80 -7.70 -10.66 9.80
C PRO A 80 -7.36 -10.47 8.32
N GLY A 81 -8.37 -10.36 7.44
CA GLY A 81 -8.16 -10.08 6.01
C GLY A 81 -7.71 -8.65 5.73
N VAL A 82 -8.21 -7.68 6.51
CA VAL A 82 -7.74 -6.28 6.46
C VAL A 82 -6.27 -6.19 6.87
N LEU A 83 -5.86 -6.91 7.92
CA LEU A 83 -4.47 -6.94 8.38
C LEU A 83 -3.53 -7.57 7.34
N SER A 84 -3.94 -8.67 6.70
CA SER A 84 -3.19 -9.26 5.58
C SER A 84 -3.07 -8.28 4.41
N GLY A 85 -4.16 -7.61 4.04
CA GLY A 85 -4.16 -6.60 2.98
C GLY A 85 -3.27 -5.39 3.29
N PHE A 86 -3.31 -4.93 4.53
CA PHE A 86 -2.43 -3.86 5.03
C PHE A 86 -0.95 -4.24 4.87
N MET A 87 -0.55 -5.44 5.29
CA MET A 87 0.84 -5.86 5.18
C MET A 87 1.31 -6.04 3.75
N LEU A 88 0.44 -6.58 2.88
CA LEU A 88 0.74 -6.69 1.46
C LEU A 88 0.94 -5.30 0.85
N ALA A 89 0.03 -4.36 1.11
CA ALA A 89 0.14 -2.99 0.63
C ALA A 89 1.38 -2.27 1.17
N PHE A 90 1.70 -2.47 2.45
CA PHE A 90 2.91 -1.92 3.08
C PHE A 90 4.18 -2.46 2.42
N THR A 91 4.23 -3.76 2.17
CA THR A 91 5.37 -4.43 1.52
C THR A 91 5.57 -3.91 0.10
N MET A 92 4.49 -3.83 -0.68
CA MET A 92 4.52 -3.32 -2.07
C MET A 92 4.90 -1.83 -2.12
N SER A 93 4.44 -1.03 -1.16
CA SER A 93 4.75 0.39 -1.07
C SER A 93 6.22 0.65 -0.68
N LEU A 94 6.76 -0.14 0.25
CA LEU A 94 8.12 0.05 0.77
C LEU A 94 9.19 -0.26 -0.29
N ASP A 95 8.96 -1.26 -1.14
CA ASP A 95 9.89 -1.68 -2.20
C ASP A 95 9.71 -0.91 -3.52
N ASP A 96 8.59 -0.20 -3.72
CA ASP A 96 8.37 0.51 -4.97
C ASP A 96 9.38 1.64 -5.20
N PHE A 97 10.09 1.51 -6.32
CA PHE A 97 10.94 2.56 -6.87
C PHE A 97 10.25 3.29 -8.03
N VAL A 98 9.58 2.56 -8.93
CA VAL A 98 9.19 3.08 -10.25
C VAL A 98 8.09 4.12 -10.11
N ILE A 99 6.99 3.79 -9.43
CA ILE A 99 5.85 4.71 -9.28
C ILE A 99 6.29 5.92 -8.46
N THR A 100 7.04 5.70 -7.39
CA THR A 100 7.62 6.75 -6.56
C THR A 100 8.54 7.67 -7.35
N HIS A 101 9.40 7.13 -8.23
CA HIS A 101 10.33 7.93 -9.03
C HIS A 101 9.60 8.94 -9.93
N PHE A 102 8.50 8.52 -10.56
CA PHE A 102 7.72 9.39 -11.44
C PHE A 102 6.79 10.35 -10.69
N THR A 103 6.38 10.03 -9.46
CA THR A 103 5.39 10.81 -8.70
C THR A 103 6.02 11.67 -7.59
N LYS A 104 7.32 11.53 -7.32
CA LYS A 104 8.03 12.33 -6.31
C LYS A 104 8.33 13.75 -6.78
N GLY A 105 8.32 14.67 -5.83
CA GLY A 105 8.79 16.03 -6.02
C GLY A 105 10.31 16.19 -5.89
N PRO A 106 10.86 17.33 -6.33
CA PRO A 106 12.24 17.71 -6.02
C PRO A 106 12.48 17.74 -4.50
N GLY A 107 13.62 17.23 -4.06
CA GLY A 107 14.00 17.23 -2.64
C GLY A 107 13.28 16.19 -1.76
N ILE A 108 12.39 15.37 -2.33
CA ILE A 108 11.79 14.24 -1.62
C ILE A 108 12.43 12.95 -2.12
N ASP A 109 13.13 12.27 -1.22
CA ASP A 109 13.74 10.97 -1.44
C ASP A 109 13.14 9.96 -0.45
N THR A 110 12.55 8.92 -1.01
CA THR A 110 12.21 7.70 -0.28
C THR A 110 13.46 6.82 -0.17
N LEU A 111 13.36 5.79 0.66
CA LEU A 111 14.44 4.82 0.82
C LEU A 111 14.82 4.16 -0.51
N SER A 112 13.82 3.72 -1.29
CA SER A 112 14.00 3.10 -2.61
C SER A 112 14.69 4.04 -3.60
N THR A 113 14.23 5.29 -3.71
CA THR A 113 14.79 6.29 -4.64
C THR A 113 16.16 6.79 -4.21
N LYS A 114 16.42 6.85 -2.90
CA LYS A 114 17.73 7.18 -2.34
C LYS A 114 18.76 6.09 -2.64
N ILE A 115 18.43 4.83 -2.34
CA ILE A 115 19.30 3.68 -2.66
C ILE A 115 19.65 3.67 -4.14
N TYR A 116 18.65 3.80 -5.02
CA TYR A 116 18.89 3.81 -6.47
C TYR A 116 19.85 4.92 -6.90
N THR A 117 19.65 6.12 -6.36
CA THR A 117 20.48 7.30 -6.67
C THR A 117 21.92 7.14 -6.17
N GLU A 118 22.11 6.57 -4.98
CA GLU A 118 23.45 6.33 -4.42
C GLU A 118 24.17 5.19 -5.17
N VAL A 119 23.48 4.10 -5.53
CA VAL A 119 24.05 3.02 -6.36
C VAL A 119 24.57 3.56 -7.69
N ARG A 120 23.86 4.50 -8.32
CA ARG A 120 24.29 5.15 -9.58
C ARG A 120 25.52 6.05 -9.42
N LYS A 121 25.75 6.62 -8.24
CA LYS A 121 26.94 7.44 -7.93
C LYS A 121 28.17 6.60 -7.56
N GLY A 122 27.99 5.31 -7.33
CA GLY A 122 29.01 4.37 -6.87
C GLY A 122 28.54 3.64 -5.62
N ILE A 123 28.71 2.31 -5.60
CA ILE A 123 28.25 1.47 -4.50
C ILE A 123 29.12 1.73 -3.28
N LYS A 124 28.51 2.22 -2.20
CA LYS A 124 29.15 2.33 -0.90
C LYS A 124 28.63 1.24 0.05
N PRO A 125 29.45 0.71 0.98
CA PRO A 125 29.05 -0.37 1.89
C PRO A 125 27.80 -0.09 2.73
N GLU A 126 27.50 1.19 3.02
CA GLU A 126 26.34 1.59 3.83
C GLU A 126 25.01 1.22 3.15
N ILE A 127 24.98 1.11 1.82
CA ILE A 127 23.79 0.69 1.07
C ILE A 127 23.42 -0.75 1.41
N TYR A 128 24.41 -1.65 1.51
CA TYR A 128 24.16 -3.04 1.85
C TYR A 128 23.58 -3.17 3.26
N ALA A 129 24.13 -2.45 4.23
CA ALA A 129 23.62 -2.45 5.60
C ALA A 129 22.15 -1.98 5.65
N LEU A 130 21.83 -0.92 4.90
CA LEU A 130 20.48 -0.35 4.86
C LEU A 130 19.49 -1.31 4.17
N SER A 131 19.87 -1.94 3.05
CA SER A 131 19.06 -2.97 2.39
C SER A 131 18.81 -4.19 3.28
N THR A 132 19.82 -4.64 4.04
CA THR A 132 19.63 -5.73 5.02
C THR A 132 18.65 -5.34 6.11
N LEU A 133 18.75 -4.13 6.68
CA LEU A 133 17.81 -3.65 7.70
C LEU A 133 16.37 -3.57 7.16
N MET A 134 16.17 -3.08 5.94
CA MET A 134 14.87 -3.08 5.28
C MET A 134 14.30 -4.50 5.16
N PHE A 135 15.09 -5.42 4.61
CA PHE A 135 14.67 -6.80 4.41
C PHE A 135 14.28 -7.48 5.73
N VAL A 136 15.11 -7.35 6.77
CA VAL A 136 14.84 -7.91 8.10
C VAL A 136 13.58 -7.31 8.72
N THR A 137 13.36 -6.00 8.56
CA THR A 137 12.17 -5.32 9.11
C THR A 137 10.90 -5.82 8.43
N VAL A 138 10.88 -5.90 7.09
CA VAL A 138 9.74 -6.42 6.33
C VAL A 138 9.48 -7.89 6.68
N LEU A 139 10.53 -8.70 6.76
CA LEU A 139 10.41 -10.12 7.12
C LEU A 139 9.84 -10.30 8.54
N ALA A 140 10.32 -9.53 9.51
CA ALA A 140 9.84 -9.59 10.89
C ALA A 140 8.37 -9.18 11.01
N LEU A 141 7.95 -8.13 10.28
CA LEU A 141 6.55 -7.71 10.22
C LEU A 141 5.64 -8.78 9.61
N LEU A 142 6.13 -9.47 8.57
CA LEU A 142 5.39 -10.56 7.94
C LEU A 142 5.22 -11.75 8.89
N LEU A 143 6.27 -12.14 9.63
CA LEU A 143 6.23 -13.27 10.57
C LEU A 143 5.40 -13.03 11.85
N LEU A 144 5.15 -11.77 12.21
CA LEU A 144 4.35 -11.40 13.38
C LEU A 144 2.84 -11.62 13.19
N ILE A 145 2.40 -11.93 11.97
CA ILE A 145 0.99 -12.09 11.57
C ILE A 145 0.73 -13.51 11.10
#